data_AF-A0A075FYH8-F1
#
_entry.id   AF-A0A075FYH8-F1
#
_cell.length_a   1.000
_cell.length_b   1.000
_cell.length_c   1.000
_cell.angle_alpha   90.00
_cell.angle_beta   90.00
_cell.angle_gamma   90.00
#
_symmetry.space_group_name_H-M   'P 1'
#
loop_
_entity.id
_entity.type
_entity.pdbx_description
1 polymer ?
#
loop_
_entity_poly.entity_id
_entity_poly.type
_entity_poly.pdbx_seq_one_letter_code
_entity_poly.pdbx_strand_id
1 'polypeptide(L)'
;MGQRQILEDILLIDARPEVLRRRKEAEDAADMLGKSYQARLMGLYQLHNINIGKKYKVESVRPIRDDDSFYEEDFIDIPPVTDSWWSTSDSTLSRLLPGLWVLRNPMANRGLIAGLSFTTMLLLSNSVFGIFTGASGERDHTLDLTASIHEMERIYESSPHYDVISLLFIVVFATLLLSTRPHIESPNNEEE
;
A
#
# COMPACT_ATOMS: atom_id res chain seq x y z
N MET A 1 -13.41 5.93 20.23
CA MET A 1 -12.91 4.86 19.33
C MET A 1 -13.12 5.29 17.90
N GLY A 2 -12.23 4.94 16.98
CA GLY A 2 -12.37 5.34 15.57
C GLY A 2 -13.47 4.53 14.88
N GLN A 3 -14.18 5.14 13.92
CA GLN A 3 -15.25 4.49 13.15
C GLN A 3 -14.78 3.21 12.45
N ARG A 4 -13.51 3.18 11.99
CA ARG A 4 -12.86 2.00 11.41
C ARG A 4 -12.81 0.83 12.41
N GLN A 5 -12.32 1.09 13.62
CA GLN A 5 -12.17 0.06 14.65
C GLN A 5 -13.53 -0.50 15.10
N ILE A 6 -14.55 0.36 15.18
CA ILE A 6 -15.91 -0.05 15.49
C ILE A 6 -16.46 -1.00 14.42
N LEU A 7 -16.28 -0.66 13.13
CA LEU A 7 -16.77 -1.49 12.06
C LEU A 7 -15.99 -2.81 11.94
N GLU A 8 -14.67 -2.79 12.10
CA GLU A 8 -13.83 -3.98 12.13
C GLU A 8 -14.25 -4.95 13.24
N ASP A 9 -14.53 -4.45 14.44
CA ASP A 9 -15.04 -5.23 15.56
C ASP A 9 -16.41 -5.86 15.24
N ILE A 10 -17.30 -5.13 14.56
CA ILE A 10 -18.63 -5.65 14.17
C ILE A 10 -18.53 -6.72 13.08
N LEU A 11 -17.60 -6.58 12.16
CA LEU A 11 -17.39 -7.52 11.05
C LEU A 11 -16.94 -8.91 11.52
N LEU A 12 -16.37 -9.01 12.71
CA LEU A 12 -15.93 -10.27 13.34
C LEU A 12 -17.06 -10.98 14.11
N ILE A 13 -18.27 -10.41 14.19
CA ILE A 13 -19.36 -10.98 14.99
C ILE A 13 -19.98 -12.19 14.27
N ASP A 14 -19.91 -13.35 14.92
CA ASP A 14 -20.51 -14.62 14.46
C ASP A 14 -21.96 -14.81 14.92
N ALA A 15 -22.41 -14.03 15.91
CA ALA A 15 -23.78 -14.13 16.42
C ALA A 15 -24.71 -13.16 15.68
N ARG A 16 -25.60 -13.71 14.83
CA ARG A 16 -26.70 -12.96 14.18
C ARG A 16 -27.45 -11.97 15.09
N PRO A 17 -27.89 -12.33 16.32
CA PRO A 17 -28.58 -11.37 17.19
C PRO A 17 -27.71 -10.18 17.60
N GLU A 18 -26.40 -10.39 17.73
CA GLU A 18 -25.46 -9.36 18.10
C GLU A 18 -25.16 -8.42 16.91
N VAL A 19 -25.11 -8.96 15.68
CA VAL A 19 -25.06 -8.16 14.44
C VAL A 19 -26.30 -7.26 14.31
N LEU A 20 -27.48 -7.78 14.63
CA LEU A 20 -28.72 -6.99 14.61
C LEU A 20 -28.72 -5.90 15.69
N ARG A 21 -28.19 -6.20 16.88
CA ARG A 21 -28.06 -5.22 17.98
C ARG A 21 -27.18 -4.03 17.60
N ARG A 22 -26.06 -4.29 16.93
CA ARG A 22 -25.08 -3.27 16.50
C ARG A 22 -25.30 -2.75 15.08
N ARG A 23 -26.45 -3.08 14.46
CA ARG A 23 -26.74 -2.73 13.07
C ARG A 23 -26.60 -1.24 12.78
N LYS A 24 -27.21 -0.38 13.60
CA LYS A 24 -27.18 1.07 13.40
C LYS A 24 -25.75 1.61 13.46
N GLU A 25 -24.97 1.13 14.42
CA GLU A 25 -23.57 1.52 14.62
C GLU A 25 -22.69 1.09 13.43
N ALA A 26 -22.93 -0.11 12.90
CA ALA A 26 -22.24 -0.63 11.73
C ALA A 26 -22.53 0.20 10.48
N GLU A 27 -23.81 0.50 10.25
CA GLU A 27 -24.27 1.30 9.12
C GLU A 27 -23.73 2.74 9.19
N ASP A 28 -23.80 3.38 10.36
CA ASP A 28 -23.27 4.74 10.57
C ASP A 28 -21.74 4.78 10.32
N ALA A 29 -21.00 3.76 10.79
CA ALA A 29 -19.57 3.66 10.55
C ALA A 29 -19.25 3.40 9.06
N ALA A 30 -19.98 2.50 8.40
CA ALA A 30 -19.78 2.19 6.99
C ALA A 30 -20.10 3.41 6.10
N ASP A 31 -21.12 4.18 6.43
CA ASP A 31 -21.48 5.40 5.71
C ASP A 31 -20.41 6.50 5.84
N MET A 32 -19.74 6.57 7.00
CA MET A 32 -18.60 7.48 7.21
C MET A 32 -17.31 7.01 6.53
N LEU A 33 -17.10 5.70 6.40
CA LEU A 33 -15.87 5.10 5.85
C LEU A 33 -15.92 4.90 4.33
N GLY A 34 -17.12 4.83 3.74
CA GLY A 34 -17.34 4.81 2.30
C GLY A 34 -17.62 3.42 1.71
N LYS A 35 -17.64 3.36 0.37
CA LYS A 35 -18.22 2.25 -0.40
C LYS A 35 -17.55 0.88 -0.16
N SER A 36 -16.25 0.84 0.08
CA SER A 36 -15.52 -0.42 0.35
C SER A 36 -15.97 -1.06 1.67
N TYR A 37 -16.21 -0.24 2.69
CA TYR A 37 -16.68 -0.70 3.99
C TYR A 37 -18.18 -1.04 3.96
N GLN A 38 -18.98 -0.34 3.16
CA GLN A 38 -20.37 -0.71 2.87
C GLN A 38 -20.47 -2.09 2.19
N ALA A 39 -19.58 -2.38 1.24
CA ALA A 39 -19.52 -3.68 0.56
C ALA A 39 -19.20 -4.84 1.51
N ARG A 40 -18.26 -4.63 2.43
CA ARG A 40 -17.90 -5.64 3.44
C ARG A 40 -19.01 -5.85 4.47
N LEU A 41 -19.66 -4.77 4.89
CA LEU A 41 -20.82 -4.83 5.77
C LEU A 41 -21.98 -5.57 5.06
N MET A 42 -22.20 -5.33 3.77
CA MET A 42 -23.16 -6.08 2.97
C MET A 42 -22.86 -7.58 2.98
N GLY A 43 -21.58 -7.96 2.89
CA GLY A 43 -21.21 -9.36 2.96
C GLY A 43 -21.46 -10.02 4.31
N LEU A 44 -21.23 -9.30 5.41
CA LEU A 44 -21.61 -9.77 6.76
C LEU A 44 -23.12 -10.02 6.86
N TYR A 45 -23.93 -9.14 6.26
CA TYR A 45 -25.37 -9.27 6.31
C TYR A 45 -25.91 -10.41 5.45
N GLN A 46 -25.31 -10.68 4.29
CA GLN A 46 -25.63 -11.87 3.50
C GLN A 46 -25.27 -13.15 4.26
N LEU A 47 -24.10 -13.20 4.88
CA LEU A 47 -23.66 -14.35 5.70
C LEU A 47 -24.64 -14.66 6.84
N HIS A 48 -25.19 -13.61 7.48
CA HIS A 48 -26.18 -13.75 8.54
C HIS A 48 -27.64 -13.80 8.07
N ASN A 49 -27.89 -13.88 6.76
CA ASN A 49 -29.24 -13.84 6.17
C ASN A 49 -30.07 -12.66 6.72
N ILE A 50 -29.47 -11.46 6.71
CA ILE A 50 -30.06 -10.20 7.15
C ILE A 50 -30.41 -9.38 5.91
N ASN A 51 -31.70 -9.11 5.71
CA ASN A 51 -32.18 -8.32 4.59
C ASN A 51 -32.18 -6.81 4.93
N ILE A 52 -31.55 -6.00 4.09
CA ILE A 52 -31.40 -4.55 4.28
C ILE A 52 -32.03 -3.76 3.12
N GLY A 53 -32.78 -4.46 2.27
CA GLY A 53 -33.37 -3.86 1.08
C GLY A 53 -32.29 -3.29 0.16
N LYS A 54 -32.58 -2.13 -0.44
CA LYS A 54 -31.73 -1.51 -1.48
C LYS A 54 -30.79 -0.41 -0.93
N LYS A 55 -30.45 -0.43 0.36
CA LYS A 55 -29.69 0.67 1.00
C LYS A 55 -28.32 0.88 0.36
N TYR A 56 -27.61 -0.21 0.07
CA TYR A 56 -26.31 -0.16 -0.62
C TYR A 56 -26.43 -0.79 -2.02
N LYS A 57 -26.02 -0.03 -3.04
CA LYS A 57 -25.85 -0.51 -4.43
C LYS A 57 -24.39 -0.88 -4.67
N VAL A 58 -23.86 -1.74 -3.83
CA VAL A 58 -22.48 -2.22 -3.90
C VAL A 58 -22.52 -3.74 -3.89
N GLU A 59 -21.60 -4.35 -4.64
CA GLU A 59 -21.43 -5.80 -4.60
C GLU A 59 -20.93 -6.22 -3.22
N SER A 60 -21.44 -7.33 -2.70
CA SER A 60 -21.07 -7.84 -1.38
C SER A 60 -19.64 -8.39 -1.39
N VAL A 61 -18.90 -8.05 -0.33
CA VAL A 61 -17.52 -8.52 -0.13
C VAL A 61 -17.46 -9.28 1.17
N ARG A 62 -16.79 -10.43 1.19
CA ARG A 62 -16.62 -11.23 2.42
C ARG A 62 -15.96 -10.41 3.54
N PRO A 63 -16.49 -10.47 4.77
CA PRO A 63 -15.74 -10.06 5.95
C PRO A 63 -14.53 -10.98 6.11
N ILE A 64 -13.36 -10.39 6.35
CA ILE A 64 -12.12 -11.15 6.60
C ILE A 64 -12.26 -11.82 7.97
N ARG A 65 -12.17 -13.15 8.01
CA ARG A 65 -12.19 -13.98 9.22
C ARG A 65 -10.93 -14.85 9.25
N ASP A 66 -10.40 -15.10 10.45
CA ASP A 66 -9.18 -15.90 10.65
C ASP A 66 -9.42 -17.43 10.56
N ASP A 67 -10.69 -17.88 10.45
CA ASP A 67 -11.08 -19.29 10.39
C ASP A 67 -11.87 -19.57 9.10
N ASP A 68 -11.14 -19.82 8.02
CA ASP A 68 -11.68 -19.92 6.67
C ASP A 68 -12.04 -21.39 6.35
N SER A 69 -13.26 -21.81 6.74
CA SER A 69 -13.77 -23.15 6.39
C SER A 69 -15.30 -23.23 6.17
N PHE A 70 -15.96 -22.16 5.70
CA PHE A 70 -17.39 -22.22 5.41
C PHE A 70 -17.80 -21.62 4.05
N TYR A 71 -18.42 -22.51 3.25
CA TYR A 71 -19.20 -22.40 2.00
C TYR A 71 -18.91 -21.25 1.02
N GLU A 72 -18.43 -21.60 -0.18
CA GLU A 72 -18.44 -20.77 -1.38
C GLU A 72 -19.87 -20.50 -1.88
N GLU A 73 -20.42 -19.32 -1.60
CA GLU A 73 -21.52 -18.77 -2.40
C GLU A 73 -21.25 -17.27 -2.60
N ASP A 74 -21.20 -16.84 -3.88
CA ASP A 74 -21.40 -15.49 -4.42
C ASP A 74 -20.74 -14.27 -3.74
N PHE A 75 -19.53 -14.39 -3.18
CA PHE A 75 -18.78 -13.21 -2.71
C PHE A 75 -17.60 -12.93 -3.61
N ILE A 76 -17.36 -11.64 -3.92
CA ILE A 76 -16.10 -11.22 -4.53
C ILE A 76 -15.04 -11.12 -3.43
N ASP A 77 -13.98 -11.92 -3.55
CA ASP A 77 -12.78 -11.77 -2.73
C ASP A 77 -12.05 -10.48 -3.11
N ILE A 78 -12.32 -9.40 -2.38
CA ILE A 78 -11.54 -8.16 -2.50
C ILE A 78 -10.51 -8.14 -1.37
N PRO A 79 -9.21 -8.02 -1.69
CA PRO A 79 -8.17 -8.00 -0.67
C PRO A 79 -8.39 -6.87 0.35
N PRO A 80 -7.97 -7.05 1.63
CA PRO A 80 -8.13 -6.06 2.69
C PRO A 80 -7.70 -4.65 2.27
N VAL A 81 -8.68 -3.74 2.19
CA VAL A 81 -8.44 -2.32 2.04
C VAL A 81 -7.81 -1.79 3.34
N THR A 82 -6.54 -1.38 3.25
CA THR A 82 -5.74 -0.61 4.22
C THR A 82 -4.98 -1.34 5.34
N ASP A 83 -4.37 -2.49 5.02
CA ASP A 83 -3.12 -2.95 5.67
C ASP A 83 -2.02 -3.33 4.65
N SER A 84 -2.23 -3.00 3.36
CA SER A 84 -1.74 -3.76 2.20
C SER A 84 -0.43 -3.28 1.53
N TRP A 85 0.56 -2.72 2.23
CA TRP A 85 1.91 -2.54 1.64
C TRP A 85 3.00 -2.48 2.71
N TRP A 86 2.74 -1.76 3.80
CA TRP A 86 3.68 -1.57 4.91
C TRP A 86 3.88 -2.82 5.79
N SER A 87 2.96 -3.79 5.78
CA SER A 87 3.05 -5.04 6.57
C SER A 87 3.31 -6.29 5.71
N THR A 88 3.58 -6.13 4.42
CA THR A 88 3.75 -7.25 3.49
C THR A 88 4.96 -8.13 3.84
N SER A 89 4.72 -9.44 4.02
CA SER A 89 5.74 -10.48 4.12
C SER A 89 6.02 -11.17 2.77
N ASP A 90 5.07 -11.13 1.83
CA ASP A 90 5.17 -11.71 0.49
C ASP A 90 5.10 -10.62 -0.59
N SER A 91 6.23 -9.96 -0.84
CA SER A 91 6.36 -8.95 -1.89
C SER A 91 6.81 -9.57 -3.21
N THR A 92 6.52 -8.89 -4.32
CA THR A 92 7.00 -9.33 -5.65
C THR A 92 8.54 -9.48 -5.67
N LEU A 93 9.25 -8.62 -4.92
CA LEU A 93 10.70 -8.69 -4.74
C LEU A 93 11.14 -9.96 -3.99
N SER A 94 10.40 -10.38 -2.96
CA SER A 94 10.66 -11.61 -2.19
C SER A 94 10.52 -12.86 -3.07
N ARG A 95 9.54 -12.87 -3.99
CA ARG A 95 9.37 -13.95 -4.97
C ARG A 95 10.44 -13.96 -6.08
N LEU A 96 10.88 -12.77 -6.52
CA LEU A 96 11.94 -12.65 -7.55
C LEU A 96 13.31 -13.09 -7.03
N LEU A 97 13.57 -12.93 -5.73
CA LEU A 97 14.81 -13.32 -5.06
C LEU A 97 14.56 -14.35 -3.95
N PRO A 98 14.14 -15.59 -4.30
CA PRO A 98 13.71 -16.59 -3.32
C PRO A 98 14.83 -17.06 -2.39
N GLY A 99 16.10 -16.85 -2.78
CA GLY A 99 17.26 -17.16 -1.94
C GLY A 99 17.50 -16.15 -0.80
N LEU A 100 16.86 -14.99 -0.82
CA LEU A 100 17.07 -13.94 0.17
C LEU A 100 15.97 -13.97 1.24
N TRP A 101 16.08 -14.93 2.15
CA TRP A 101 15.13 -15.15 3.26
C TRP A 101 14.83 -13.91 4.11
N VAL A 102 15.76 -12.95 4.15
CA VAL A 102 15.59 -11.65 4.83
C VAL A 102 14.40 -10.86 4.28
N LEU A 103 14.07 -10.97 2.98
CA LEU A 103 12.94 -10.27 2.34
C LEU A 103 11.55 -10.80 2.76
N ARG A 104 11.49 -11.96 3.43
CA ARG A 104 10.25 -12.48 4.02
C ARG A 104 9.99 -11.90 5.41
N ASN A 105 10.97 -11.23 6.01
CA ASN A 105 10.80 -10.58 7.30
C ASN A 105 10.08 -9.22 7.12
N PRO A 106 8.92 -9.00 7.77
CA PRO A 106 8.17 -7.76 7.63
C PRO A 106 8.97 -6.52 8.08
N MET A 107 9.89 -6.66 9.04
CA MET A 107 10.75 -5.55 9.47
C MET A 107 11.75 -5.15 8.39
N ALA A 108 12.31 -6.12 7.66
CA ALA A 108 13.24 -5.86 6.58
C ALA A 108 12.53 -5.17 5.40
N ASN A 109 11.32 -5.62 5.05
CA ASN A 109 10.52 -4.96 4.01
C ASN A 109 10.18 -3.51 4.37
N ARG A 110 9.81 -3.24 5.63
CA ARG A 110 9.58 -1.85 6.10
C ARG A 110 10.83 -0.99 6.01
N GLY A 111 11.97 -1.54 6.44
CA GLY A 111 13.26 -0.85 6.33
C GLY A 111 13.62 -0.53 4.88
N LEU A 112 13.36 -1.47 3.97
CA LEU A 112 13.63 -1.32 2.54
C LEU A 112 12.70 -0.27 1.90
N ILE A 113 11.39 -0.29 2.23
CA ILE A 113 10.43 0.74 1.79
C ILE A 113 10.86 2.12 2.29
N ALA A 114 11.18 2.24 3.58
CA ALA A 114 11.60 3.51 4.18
C ALA A 114 12.90 4.03 3.54
N GLY A 115 13.89 3.15 3.36
CA GLY A 115 15.18 3.49 2.76
C GLY A 115 15.02 3.93 1.30
N LEU A 116 14.34 3.14 0.47
CA LEU A 116 14.11 3.49 -0.94
C LEU A 116 13.32 4.79 -1.10
N SER A 117 12.28 4.99 -0.28
CA SER A 117 11.51 6.23 -0.28
C SER A 117 12.37 7.43 0.10
N PHE A 118 13.16 7.31 1.16
CA PHE A 118 14.03 8.38 1.63
C PHE A 118 15.09 8.74 0.59
N THR A 119 15.78 7.75 0.01
CA THR A 119 16.81 7.97 -1.01
C THR A 119 16.22 8.60 -2.28
N THR A 120 15.05 8.13 -2.73
CA THR A 120 14.37 8.71 -3.91
C THR A 120 13.98 10.17 -3.66
N MET A 121 13.43 10.46 -2.48
CA MET A 121 13.07 11.83 -2.10
C MET A 121 14.31 12.73 -1.98
N LEU A 122 15.43 12.21 -1.47
CA LEU A 122 16.69 12.96 -1.37
C LEU A 122 17.23 13.29 -2.76
N LEU A 123 17.24 12.34 -3.71
CA LEU A 123 17.67 12.58 -5.09
C LEU A 123 16.79 13.61 -5.80
N LEU A 124 15.46 13.49 -5.68
CA LEU A 124 14.53 14.48 -6.23
C LEU A 124 14.75 15.85 -5.61
N SER A 125 14.96 15.92 -4.29
CA SER A 125 15.22 17.18 -3.60
C SER A 125 16.54 17.81 -4.05
N ASN A 126 17.59 16.99 -4.24
CA ASN A 126 18.86 17.43 -4.81
C ASN A 126 18.67 18.02 -6.20
N SER A 127 17.92 17.37 -7.09
CA SER A 127 17.73 17.83 -8.47
C SER A 127 16.85 19.07 -8.61
N VAL A 128 15.78 19.18 -7.81
CA VAL A 128 14.77 20.26 -7.95
C VAL A 128 15.16 21.52 -7.18
N PHE A 129 15.70 21.36 -5.98
CA PHE A 129 15.97 22.50 -5.09
C PHE A 129 17.46 22.81 -4.95
N GLY A 130 18.33 21.83 -5.17
CA GLY A 130 19.71 21.92 -4.74
C GLY A 130 19.82 21.83 -3.22
N ILE A 131 20.69 20.96 -2.73
CA ILE A 131 20.93 20.79 -1.29
C ILE A 131 22.34 21.22 -0.88
N PHE A 132 23.16 21.63 -1.86
CA PHE A 132 24.53 22.07 -1.67
C PHE A 132 24.64 23.58 -1.82
N THR A 133 25.67 24.13 -1.17
CA THR A 133 25.94 25.56 -1.14
C THR A 133 26.83 25.94 -2.31
N GLY A 134 26.40 26.92 -3.11
CA GLY A 134 27.19 27.49 -4.20
C GLY A 134 28.29 28.44 -3.71
N ALA A 135 29.09 28.95 -4.65
CA ALA A 135 30.12 29.95 -4.37
C ALA A 135 29.56 31.27 -3.81
N SER A 136 28.27 31.55 -4.04
CA SER A 136 27.53 32.68 -3.47
C SER A 136 27.21 32.51 -1.97
N GLY A 137 27.37 31.30 -1.42
CA GLY A 137 26.92 30.97 -0.06
C GLY A 137 25.43 30.60 0.04
N GLU A 138 24.69 30.64 -1.08
CA GLU A 138 23.30 30.21 -1.15
C GLU A 138 23.19 28.69 -1.34
N ARG A 139 22.15 28.06 -0.78
CA ARG A 139 21.89 26.62 -0.94
C ARG A 139 20.97 26.40 -2.14
N ASP A 140 21.54 26.53 -3.32
CA ASP A 140 20.88 26.49 -4.62
C ASP A 140 21.61 25.56 -5.61
N HIS A 141 22.63 24.82 -5.17
CA HIS A 141 23.39 23.91 -6.03
C HIS A 141 23.00 22.45 -5.80
N THR A 142 22.92 21.73 -6.91
CA THR A 142 22.74 20.29 -6.99
C THR A 142 24.11 19.60 -7.01
N LEU A 143 24.18 18.39 -6.48
CA LEU A 143 25.28 17.48 -6.74
C LEU A 143 25.00 16.74 -8.04
N ASP A 144 25.82 16.95 -9.07
CA ASP A 144 25.81 16.15 -10.29
C ASP A 144 26.52 14.82 -10.01
N LEU A 145 25.73 13.75 -9.87
CA LEU A 145 26.27 12.41 -9.62
C LEU A 145 27.03 11.86 -10.83
N THR A 146 26.66 12.28 -12.04
CA THR A 146 27.36 11.94 -13.27
C THR A 146 28.76 12.53 -13.26
N ALA A 147 28.88 13.82 -12.97
CA ALA A 147 30.17 14.50 -12.81
C ALA A 147 30.98 13.93 -11.63
N SER A 148 30.32 13.65 -10.50
CA SER A 148 30.97 13.11 -9.31
C SER A 148 31.59 11.73 -9.54
N ILE A 149 30.91 10.82 -10.25
CA ILE A 149 31.41 9.47 -10.51
C ILE A 149 32.54 9.48 -11.55
N HIS A 150 32.50 10.40 -12.50
CA HIS A 150 33.56 10.58 -13.50
C HIS A 150 34.70 11.50 -13.00
N GLU A 151 34.70 11.87 -11.71
CA GLU A 151 35.72 12.73 -11.08
C GLU A 151 35.98 14.03 -11.86
N MET A 152 34.91 14.66 -12.38
CA MET A 152 35.03 15.92 -13.12
C MET A 152 35.37 17.08 -12.19
N GLU A 153 35.99 18.14 -12.73
CA GLU A 153 36.36 19.33 -11.96
C GLU A 153 35.15 20.09 -11.41
N ARG A 154 34.01 20.04 -12.11
CA ARG A 154 32.77 20.73 -11.73
C ARG A 154 31.70 19.72 -11.36
N ILE A 155 31.50 19.55 -10.05
CA ILE A 155 30.59 18.56 -9.45
C ILE A 155 29.27 19.21 -8.97
N TYR A 156 29.26 20.53 -8.80
CA TYR A 156 28.11 21.30 -8.36
C TYR A 156 27.55 22.15 -9.49
N GLU A 157 26.26 21.97 -9.77
CA GLU A 157 25.53 22.70 -10.81
C GLU A 157 24.33 23.43 -10.20
N SER A 158 23.99 24.61 -10.72
CA SER A 158 22.86 25.40 -10.19
C SER A 158 21.54 24.68 -10.42
N SER A 159 20.69 24.66 -9.39
CA SER A 159 19.36 24.05 -9.41
C SER A 159 18.38 24.87 -10.27
N PRO A 160 17.42 24.24 -10.97
CA PRO A 160 17.21 22.79 -11.10
C PRO A 160 18.18 22.14 -12.09
N HIS A 161 18.67 20.95 -11.74
CA HIS A 161 19.56 20.17 -12.60
C HIS A 161 19.28 18.67 -12.47
N TYR A 162 19.22 17.98 -13.61
CA TYR A 162 18.93 16.55 -13.70
C TYR A 162 20.04 15.84 -14.46
N ASP A 163 20.96 15.24 -13.72
CA ASP A 163 22.03 14.44 -14.32
C ASP A 163 21.57 13.01 -14.63
N VAL A 164 22.27 12.36 -15.58
CA VAL A 164 21.88 11.05 -16.12
C VAL A 164 21.88 9.97 -15.04
N ILE A 165 22.88 9.97 -14.15
CA ILE A 165 23.00 8.99 -13.08
C ILE A 165 21.95 9.21 -12.00
N SER A 166 21.69 10.46 -11.59
CA SER A 166 20.59 10.75 -10.66
C SER A 166 19.24 10.30 -11.21
N LEU A 167 18.95 10.58 -12.49
CA LEU A 167 17.72 10.12 -13.15
C LEU A 167 17.64 8.59 -13.20
N LEU A 168 18.74 7.91 -13.53
CA LEU A 168 18.83 6.45 -13.52
C LEU A 168 18.51 5.90 -12.13
N PHE A 169 19.13 6.42 -11.07
CA PHE A 169 18.89 5.96 -9.71
C PHE A 169 17.47 6.25 -9.23
N ILE A 170 16.87 7.39 -9.59
CA ILE A 170 15.46 7.68 -9.29
C ILE A 170 14.56 6.61 -9.92
N VAL A 171 14.77 6.26 -11.19
CA VAL A 171 13.98 5.22 -11.88
C VAL A 171 14.20 3.85 -11.24
N VAL A 172 15.45 3.48 -10.93
CA VAL A 172 15.78 2.21 -10.28
C VAL A 172 15.15 2.11 -8.89
N PHE A 173 15.26 3.14 -8.06
CA PHE A 173 14.67 3.11 -6.72
C PHE A 173 13.15 3.16 -6.76
N ALA A 174 12.55 3.90 -7.69
CA ALA A 174 11.09 3.91 -7.88
C ALA A 174 10.57 2.53 -8.32
N THR A 175 11.24 1.86 -9.26
CA THR A 175 10.86 0.52 -9.72
C THR A 175 11.05 -0.53 -8.61
N LEU A 176 12.16 -0.47 -7.87
CA LEU A 176 12.37 -1.32 -6.70
C LEU A 176 11.30 -1.08 -5.63
N LEU A 177 10.95 0.17 -5.36
CA LEU A 177 9.89 0.53 -4.41
C LEU A 177 8.55 -0.06 -4.86
N LEU A 178 8.19 0.04 -6.14
CA LEU A 178 6.99 -0.60 -6.68
C LEU A 178 7.03 -2.13 -6.54
N SER A 179 8.19 -2.76 -6.69
CA SER A 179 8.37 -4.21 -6.51
C SER A 179 8.19 -4.68 -5.06
N THR A 180 8.18 -3.77 -4.07
CA THR A 180 7.89 -4.12 -2.67
C THR A 180 6.40 -4.28 -2.38
N ARG A 181 5.52 -3.94 -3.34
CA ARG A 181 4.07 -4.13 -3.19
C ARG A 181 3.73 -5.62 -2.99
N PRO A 182 2.67 -5.92 -2.22
CA PRO A 182 2.20 -7.29 -2.09
C PRO A 182 1.85 -7.85 -3.45
N HIS A 183 2.20 -9.11 -3.65
CA HIS A 183 1.79 -9.82 -4.83
C HIS A 183 0.28 -10.10 -4.75
N ILE A 184 -0.46 -9.69 -5.77
CA ILE A 184 -1.86 -10.08 -5.96
C ILE A 184 -1.82 -11.16 -7.03
N GLU A 185 -2.09 -12.40 -6.64
CA GLU A 185 -2.35 -13.46 -7.62
C GLU A 185 -3.62 -13.05 -8.37
N SER A 186 -3.49 -12.84 -9.67
CA SER A 186 -4.68 -12.67 -10.52
C SER A 186 -5.36 -14.04 -10.57
N PRO A 187 -6.68 -14.14 -10.34
CA PRO A 187 -7.38 -15.40 -10.53
C PRO A 187 -7.10 -15.85 -11.97
N ASN A 188 -6.59 -17.07 -12.09
CA ASN A 188 -6.00 -17.63 -13.30
C ASN A 188 -6.83 -17.35 -14.56
N ASN A 189 -6.13 -17.02 -15.64
CA ASN A 189 -6.51 -17.47 -16.97
C ASN A 189 -6.36 -19.00 -16.98
N GLU A 190 -7.38 -19.70 -16.51
CA GLU A 190 -7.58 -21.15 -16.66
C GLU A 190 -8.51 -21.40 -17.85
N GLU A 191 -8.08 -21.06 -19.07
CA GLU A 191 -8.68 -21.59 -20.30
C GLU A 191 -7.60 -21.72 -21.38
N GLU A 192 -6.93 -22.88 -21.41
CA GLU A 192 -6.44 -23.51 -22.64
C GLU A 192 -6.71 -25.01 -22.60
#